data_AF-A0A958WC29-F1
#
_entry.id   AF-A0A958WC29-F1
#
_cell.length_a   1.000
_cell.length_b   1.000
_cell.length_c   1.000
_cell.angle_alpha   90.00
_cell.angle_beta   90.00
_cell.angle_gamma   90.00
#
_symmetry.space_group_name_H-M   'P 1'
#
loop_
_entity.id
_entity.type
_entity.pdbx_description
1 polymer ?
#
loop_
_entity_poly.entity_id
_entity_poly.type
_entity_poly.pdbx_seq_one_letter_code
_entity_poly.pdbx_strand_id
1 'polypeptide(L)'
;MTAQQFDDYVKTLPEEEQVEFMYPYTVIREDGNGGYEAIRYHVEYEKYITPIVKLLNEVADLTDNESFAKFLRLKAEALTTDNYYDADVAWIDMKDNKFDMVFGPFETYSDGIKGVKAKYEAYVEIIDQKASEDLKKYTSYLSKMEEHLPIPQEYKSDASGLTATFVVVNDIIRKGEGTVGYQAVATNLPNDPEVHATKGTKKTFWKNMLKARFNGIIIPVSNRLIEESQLKYLSDEGFFQFVLMHEICHAIGPRVVKVGPNKGMAANASIGPNYNALEECKADVTGLYQLAYLMDEGVVDKSRREEFYVSFLGSLFRSIRFGLDEAHGKAAAISLSYMLANGGILYDEATNKWSIDFDNFEEGVKNLDGELLILEGNGDNVKVQEFFDQWTKETPALASAMKATEDLPIDVLPVRSIKWE
;
A
#
# COMPACT_ATOMS: atom_id res chain seq x y z
N MET A 1 16.81 -23.97 6.05
CA MET A 1 18.03 -23.17 6.25
C MET A 1 17.65 -21.90 7.01
N THR A 2 18.46 -21.45 7.98
CA THR A 2 18.28 -20.15 8.67
C THR A 2 18.94 -19.01 7.88
N ALA A 3 18.62 -17.74 8.20
CA ALA A 3 19.25 -16.58 7.55
C ALA A 3 20.78 -16.55 7.70
N GLN A 4 21.29 -16.96 8.87
CA GLN A 4 22.73 -17.07 9.12
C GLN A 4 23.37 -18.19 8.29
N GLN A 5 22.73 -19.36 8.23
CA GLN A 5 23.21 -20.47 7.39
C GLN A 5 23.23 -20.09 5.91
N PHE A 6 22.24 -19.33 5.44
CA PHE A 6 22.22 -18.78 4.09
C PHE A 6 23.42 -17.85 3.87
N ASP A 7 23.66 -16.88 4.75
CA ASP A 7 24.78 -15.94 4.59
C ASP A 7 26.13 -16.63 4.61
N ASP A 8 26.31 -17.59 5.52
CA ASP A 8 27.55 -18.35 5.62
C ASP A 8 27.77 -19.21 4.38
N TYR A 9 26.72 -19.80 3.81
CA TYR A 9 26.80 -20.55 2.56
C TYR A 9 27.13 -19.63 1.38
N VAL A 10 26.38 -18.53 1.19
CA VAL A 10 26.58 -17.60 0.07
C VAL A 10 27.98 -17.01 0.04
N LYS A 11 28.59 -16.70 1.20
CA LYS A 11 29.98 -16.21 1.27
C LYS A 11 31.02 -17.19 0.73
N THR A 12 30.69 -18.48 0.65
CA THR A 12 31.61 -19.50 0.08
C THR A 12 31.55 -19.58 -1.45
N LEU A 13 30.54 -18.94 -2.06
CA LEU A 13 30.28 -19.00 -3.49
C LEU A 13 31.06 -17.92 -4.26
N PRO A 14 31.37 -18.13 -5.55
CA PRO A 14 31.79 -17.08 -6.48
C PRO A 14 30.78 -15.93 -6.54
N GLU A 15 31.24 -14.70 -6.80
CA GLU A 15 30.40 -13.48 -6.79
C GLU A 15 29.18 -13.59 -7.73
N GLU A 16 29.36 -14.19 -8.90
CA GLU A 16 28.27 -14.44 -9.86
C GLU A 16 27.17 -15.35 -9.29
N GLU A 17 27.54 -16.38 -8.53
CA GLU A 17 26.58 -17.26 -7.86
C GLU A 17 25.92 -16.56 -6.67
N GLN A 18 26.64 -15.68 -5.96
CA GLN A 18 26.05 -14.89 -4.87
C GLN A 18 24.90 -14.01 -5.39
N VAL A 19 25.07 -13.43 -6.58
CA VAL A 19 24.01 -12.65 -7.25
C VAL A 19 22.80 -13.53 -7.53
N GLU A 20 22.98 -14.74 -8.06
CA GLU A 20 21.87 -15.67 -8.32
C GLU A 20 21.14 -16.11 -7.05
N PHE A 21 21.88 -16.33 -5.96
CA PHE A 21 21.31 -16.65 -4.65
C PHE A 21 20.48 -15.51 -4.08
N MET A 22 20.81 -14.26 -4.42
CA MET A 22 20.09 -13.06 -4.03
C MET A 22 19.15 -12.54 -5.12
N TYR A 23 18.99 -13.27 -6.22
CA TYR A 23 18.11 -12.85 -7.30
C TYR A 23 16.63 -13.12 -6.93
N PRO A 24 15.68 -12.19 -7.17
CA PRO A 24 14.29 -12.36 -6.75
C PRO A 24 13.57 -13.57 -7.37
N TYR A 25 14.00 -13.99 -8.56
CA TYR A 25 13.35 -15.04 -9.37
C TYR A 25 14.17 -16.34 -9.41
N THR A 26 14.79 -16.70 -8.28
CA THR A 26 15.44 -18.01 -8.09
C THR A 26 14.89 -18.75 -6.87
N VAL A 27 14.79 -20.07 -6.96
CA VAL A 27 14.64 -20.95 -5.80
C VAL A 27 16.00 -21.52 -5.41
N ILE A 28 16.21 -21.75 -4.12
CA ILE A 28 17.41 -22.42 -3.63
C ILE A 28 17.07 -23.89 -3.38
N ARG A 29 17.79 -24.80 -4.05
CA ARG A 29 17.61 -26.26 -3.95
C ARG A 29 18.91 -26.93 -3.54
N GLU A 30 18.82 -28.11 -2.94
CA GLU A 30 19.99 -28.95 -2.70
C GLU A 30 20.55 -29.46 -4.03
N ASP A 31 21.87 -29.37 -4.22
CA ASP A 31 22.56 -29.73 -5.47
C ASP A 31 22.85 -31.24 -5.60
N GLY A 32 22.50 -32.03 -4.58
CA GLY A 32 22.79 -33.47 -4.50
C GLY A 32 24.24 -33.83 -4.16
N ASN A 33 25.14 -32.85 -4.01
CA ASN A 33 26.55 -32.99 -3.66
C ASN A 33 26.89 -32.44 -2.26
N GLY A 34 25.85 -32.13 -1.47
CA GLY A 34 25.97 -31.59 -0.12
C GLY A 34 26.01 -30.05 -0.07
N GLY A 35 25.73 -29.39 -1.19
CA GLY A 35 25.57 -27.94 -1.31
C GLY A 35 24.17 -27.54 -1.75
N TYR A 36 24.07 -26.32 -2.26
CA TYR A 36 22.85 -25.73 -2.79
C TYR A 36 23.13 -25.06 -4.12
N GLU A 37 22.12 -24.98 -4.97
CA GLU A 37 22.14 -24.21 -6.21
C GLU A 37 20.94 -23.26 -6.28
N ALA A 38 21.13 -22.16 -7.01
CA ALA A 38 20.05 -21.24 -7.35
C ALA A 38 19.47 -21.61 -8.72
N ILE A 39 18.18 -21.97 -8.75
CA ILE A 39 17.47 -22.34 -9.98
C ILE A 39 16.49 -21.24 -10.34
N ARG A 40 16.61 -20.68 -11.54
CA ARG A 40 15.72 -19.66 -12.08
C ARG A 40 14.26 -20.14 -12.17
N TYR A 41 13.30 -19.26 -11.92
CA TYR A 41 11.87 -19.59 -11.88
C TYR A 41 11.35 -20.15 -13.21
N HIS A 42 11.80 -19.63 -14.35
CA HIS A 42 11.39 -20.16 -15.65
C HIS A 42 11.81 -21.62 -15.85
N VAL A 43 12.90 -22.06 -15.19
CA VAL A 43 13.35 -23.46 -15.18
C VAL A 43 12.59 -24.28 -14.15
N GLU A 44 12.57 -23.84 -12.89
CA GLU A 44 11.93 -24.57 -11.78
C GLU A 44 10.42 -24.78 -12.03
N TYR A 45 9.75 -23.78 -12.60
CA TYR A 45 8.30 -23.76 -12.79
C TYR A 45 7.89 -23.93 -14.26
N GLU A 46 8.78 -24.38 -15.14
CA GLU A 46 8.56 -24.54 -16.59
C GLU A 46 7.23 -25.25 -16.91
N LYS A 47 6.93 -26.33 -16.18
CA LYS A 47 5.69 -27.13 -16.34
C LYS A 47 4.42 -26.29 -16.18
N TYR A 48 4.43 -25.30 -15.29
CA TYR A 48 3.29 -24.42 -15.04
C TYR A 48 3.33 -23.18 -15.94
N ILE A 49 4.53 -22.68 -16.26
CA ILE A 49 4.73 -21.51 -17.10
C ILE A 49 4.36 -21.79 -18.57
N THR A 50 4.75 -22.94 -19.12
CA THR A 50 4.50 -23.30 -20.51
C THR A 50 3.02 -23.13 -20.95
N PRO A 51 2.02 -23.70 -20.23
CA PRO A 51 0.62 -23.50 -20.60
C PRO A 51 0.16 -22.04 -20.42
N ILE A 52 0.73 -21.30 -19.47
CA ILE A 52 0.41 -19.89 -19.25
C ILE A 52 0.90 -19.03 -20.42
N VAL A 53 2.15 -19.24 -20.86
CA VAL A 53 2.74 -18.54 -22.02
C VAL A 53 1.88 -18.74 -23.26
N LYS A 54 1.39 -19.95 -23.49
CA LYS A 54 0.46 -20.24 -24.59
C LYS A 54 -0.83 -19.43 -24.45
N LEU A 55 -1.46 -19.43 -23.28
CA LEU A 55 -2.71 -18.70 -23.03
C LEU A 55 -2.54 -17.18 -23.17
N LEU A 56 -1.43 -16.61 -22.69
CA LEU A 56 -1.15 -15.18 -22.84
C LEU A 56 -1.07 -14.77 -24.31
N ASN A 57 -0.41 -15.58 -25.15
CA ASN A 57 -0.35 -15.33 -26.59
C ASN A 57 -1.71 -15.49 -27.26
N GLU A 58 -2.49 -16.52 -26.90
CA GLU A 58 -3.86 -16.69 -27.41
C GLU A 58 -4.75 -15.49 -27.06
N VAL A 59 -4.68 -14.97 -25.82
CA VAL A 59 -5.44 -13.78 -25.41
C VAL A 59 -4.93 -12.52 -26.13
N ALA A 60 -3.62 -12.41 -26.37
CA ALA A 60 -3.04 -11.29 -27.13
C ALA A 60 -3.51 -11.27 -28.59
N ASP A 61 -3.83 -12.43 -29.17
CA ASP A 61 -4.38 -12.54 -30.52
C ASP A 61 -5.90 -12.30 -30.58
N LEU A 62 -6.61 -12.39 -29.44
CA LEU A 62 -8.05 -12.19 -29.32
C LEU A 62 -8.46 -10.75 -29.01
N THR A 63 -7.56 -9.94 -28.45
CA THR A 63 -7.86 -8.57 -28.04
C THR A 63 -7.64 -7.58 -29.18
N ASP A 64 -8.59 -6.66 -29.38
CA ASP A 64 -8.44 -5.55 -30.33
C ASP A 64 -7.58 -4.38 -29.77
N ASN A 65 -7.16 -4.44 -28.50
CA ASN A 65 -6.31 -3.41 -27.91
C ASN A 65 -4.83 -3.74 -28.10
N GLU A 66 -4.16 -3.00 -28.98
CA GLU A 66 -2.75 -3.23 -29.32
C GLU A 66 -1.80 -3.13 -28.12
N SER A 67 -2.04 -2.21 -27.19
CA SER A 67 -1.17 -2.03 -26.01
C SER A 67 -1.30 -3.19 -25.03
N PHE A 68 -2.52 -3.70 -24.83
CA PHE A 68 -2.79 -4.88 -24.00
C PHE A 68 -2.20 -6.13 -24.66
N ALA A 69 -2.38 -6.30 -25.97
CA ALA A 69 -1.76 -7.39 -26.71
C ALA A 69 -0.22 -7.36 -26.61
N LYS A 70 0.40 -6.18 -26.71
CA LYS A 70 1.85 -6.00 -26.52
C LYS A 70 2.28 -6.42 -25.12
N PHE A 71 1.60 -5.94 -24.08
CA PHE A 71 1.88 -6.34 -22.70
C PHE A 71 1.80 -7.86 -22.51
N LEU A 72 0.72 -8.49 -22.99
CA LEU A 72 0.53 -9.94 -22.87
C LEU A 72 1.65 -10.74 -23.53
N ARG A 73 2.09 -10.35 -24.73
CA ARG A 73 3.20 -11.01 -25.44
C ARG A 73 4.53 -10.83 -24.71
N LEU A 74 4.84 -9.62 -24.25
CA LEU A 74 6.06 -9.36 -23.47
C LEU A 74 6.05 -10.09 -22.13
N LYS A 75 4.89 -10.19 -21.46
CA LYS A 75 4.77 -10.98 -20.23
C LYS A 75 4.94 -12.47 -20.51
N ALA A 76 4.46 -12.97 -21.64
CA ALA A 76 4.68 -14.35 -22.07
C ALA A 76 6.18 -14.63 -22.31
N GLU A 77 6.91 -13.72 -22.93
CA GLU A 77 8.37 -13.81 -23.09
C GLU A 77 9.11 -13.75 -21.74
N ALA A 78 8.76 -12.79 -20.88
CA ALA A 78 9.37 -12.59 -19.57
C ALA A 78 9.31 -13.85 -18.69
N LEU A 79 8.19 -14.59 -18.73
CA LEU A 79 8.05 -15.84 -17.98
C LEU A 79 9.00 -16.94 -18.43
N THR A 80 9.56 -16.85 -19.64
CA THR A 80 10.52 -17.84 -20.16
C THR A 80 11.97 -17.44 -19.92
N THR A 81 12.22 -16.22 -19.42
CA THR A 81 13.58 -15.66 -19.25
C THR A 81 13.85 -15.14 -17.83
N ASP A 82 12.80 -14.97 -17.02
CA ASP A 82 12.80 -14.22 -15.76
C ASP A 82 13.26 -12.75 -15.89
N ASN A 83 13.21 -12.18 -17.09
CA ASN A 83 13.43 -10.74 -17.30
C ASN A 83 12.08 -10.03 -17.52
N TYR A 84 11.61 -9.33 -16.50
CA TYR A 84 10.27 -8.72 -16.47
C TYR A 84 10.26 -7.24 -16.86
N TYR A 85 11.42 -6.58 -17.02
CA TYR A 85 11.52 -5.13 -17.22
C TYR A 85 10.63 -4.63 -18.36
N ASP A 86 10.81 -5.16 -19.58
CA ASP A 86 10.04 -4.70 -20.75
C ASP A 86 8.53 -4.97 -20.61
N ALA A 87 8.16 -6.07 -19.96
CA ALA A 87 6.76 -6.41 -19.72
C ALA A 87 6.13 -5.45 -18.69
N ASP A 88 6.87 -5.08 -17.64
CA ASP A 88 6.38 -4.16 -16.61
C ASP A 88 6.30 -2.72 -17.13
N VAL A 89 7.27 -2.29 -17.94
CA VAL A 89 7.18 -1.03 -18.68
C VAL A 89 5.96 -1.02 -19.60
N ALA A 90 5.72 -2.10 -20.35
CA ALA A 90 4.55 -2.21 -21.22
C ALA A 90 3.22 -2.21 -20.45
N TRP A 91 3.19 -2.80 -19.24
CA TRP A 91 2.02 -2.79 -18.36
C TRP A 91 1.65 -1.38 -17.86
N ILE A 92 2.66 -0.58 -17.48
CA ILE A 92 2.47 0.83 -17.12
C ILE A 92 2.02 1.64 -18.34
N ASP A 93 2.61 1.39 -19.51
CA ASP A 93 2.36 2.13 -20.75
C ASP A 93 1.05 1.73 -21.47
N MET A 94 0.25 0.79 -20.92
CA MET A 94 -1.04 0.40 -21.51
C MET A 94 -2.01 1.59 -21.59
N LYS A 95 -2.77 1.65 -22.69
CA LYS A 95 -3.72 2.72 -22.97
C LYS A 95 -5.01 2.15 -23.52
N ASP A 96 -6.12 2.80 -23.18
CA ASP A 96 -7.46 2.50 -23.69
C ASP A 96 -7.88 1.02 -23.51
N ASN A 97 -7.25 0.31 -22.56
CA ASN A 97 -7.54 -1.08 -22.28
C ASN A 97 -8.81 -1.18 -21.43
N LYS A 98 -9.65 -2.17 -21.75
CA LYS A 98 -10.86 -2.49 -20.98
C LYS A 98 -10.54 -3.40 -19.79
N PHE A 99 -9.60 -4.30 -20.00
CA PHE A 99 -9.13 -5.25 -19.00
C PHE A 99 -7.74 -4.84 -18.55
N ASP A 100 -7.50 -5.02 -17.26
CA ASP A 100 -6.17 -4.96 -16.69
C ASP A 100 -5.79 -6.35 -16.17
N MET A 101 -4.49 -6.58 -16.02
CA MET A 101 -4.00 -7.81 -15.45
C MET A 101 -2.67 -7.58 -14.77
N VAL A 102 -2.67 -7.70 -13.45
CA VAL A 102 -1.44 -7.83 -12.66
C VAL A 102 -1.10 -9.32 -12.65
N PHE A 103 -0.01 -9.72 -13.29
CA PHE A 103 0.40 -11.12 -13.36
C PHE A 103 1.91 -11.28 -13.39
N GLY A 104 2.44 -12.06 -12.44
CA GLY A 104 3.86 -12.35 -12.32
C GLY A 104 4.30 -12.55 -10.87
N PRO A 105 5.61 -12.74 -10.65
CA PRO A 105 6.21 -12.74 -9.32
C PRO A 105 6.53 -11.30 -8.89
N PHE A 106 5.85 -10.79 -7.85
CA PHE A 106 6.03 -9.40 -7.40
C PHE A 106 6.46 -9.30 -5.93
N GLU A 107 5.60 -9.74 -5.02
CA GLU A 107 5.78 -9.48 -3.59
C GLU A 107 6.71 -10.49 -2.92
N THR A 108 7.53 -10.01 -1.98
CA THR A 108 8.55 -10.81 -1.28
C THR A 108 8.23 -11.07 0.19
N TYR A 109 7.06 -10.63 0.66
CA TYR A 109 6.66 -10.70 2.08
C TYR A 109 6.68 -12.11 2.67
N SER A 110 6.48 -13.14 1.84
CA SER A 110 6.50 -14.54 2.27
C SER A 110 7.91 -15.14 2.39
N ASP A 111 8.95 -14.46 1.91
CA ASP A 111 10.35 -14.86 2.14
C ASP A 111 10.80 -14.42 3.54
N GLY A 112 10.52 -15.27 4.53
CA GLY A 112 10.94 -15.07 5.91
C GLY A 112 12.44 -15.27 6.18
N ILE A 113 13.28 -15.50 5.16
CA ILE A 113 14.72 -15.65 5.33
C ILE A 113 15.44 -14.35 4.96
N LYS A 114 15.20 -13.85 3.74
CA LYS A 114 15.88 -12.65 3.23
C LYS A 114 14.93 -11.55 2.76
N GLY A 115 13.64 -11.82 2.60
CA GLY A 115 12.68 -10.86 2.05
C GLY A 115 12.95 -10.51 0.58
N VAL A 116 13.55 -11.43 -0.19
CA VAL A 116 14.03 -11.20 -1.55
C VAL A 116 13.27 -12.02 -2.59
N LYS A 117 12.83 -13.24 -2.25
CA LYS A 117 12.20 -14.14 -3.22
C LYS A 117 10.76 -13.71 -3.51
N ALA A 118 10.47 -13.39 -4.76
CA ALA A 118 9.17 -12.90 -5.19
C ALA A 118 8.19 -14.06 -5.39
N LYS A 119 6.90 -13.85 -5.12
CA LYS A 119 5.88 -14.89 -5.27
C LYS A 119 4.89 -14.58 -6.38
N TYR A 120 4.52 -15.61 -7.13
CA TYR A 120 3.54 -15.50 -8.20
C TYR A 120 2.15 -15.11 -7.66
N GLU A 121 1.57 -14.11 -8.29
CA GLU A 121 0.18 -13.71 -8.13
C GLU A 121 -0.44 -13.31 -9.47
N ALA A 122 -1.77 -13.35 -9.50
CA ALA A 122 -2.54 -12.97 -10.66
C ALA A 122 -3.83 -12.28 -10.24
N TYR A 123 -4.12 -11.15 -10.86
CA TYR A 123 -5.38 -10.43 -10.76
C TYR A 123 -5.89 -10.17 -12.18
N VAL A 124 -7.12 -10.59 -12.46
CA VAL A 124 -7.81 -10.31 -13.72
C VAL A 124 -8.91 -9.30 -13.42
N GLU A 125 -8.90 -8.20 -14.15
CA GLU A 125 -9.55 -6.97 -13.70
C GLU A 125 -10.28 -6.28 -14.85
N ILE A 126 -11.37 -5.57 -14.52
CA ILE A 126 -12.06 -4.66 -15.46
C ILE A 126 -11.81 -3.23 -15.01
N ILE A 127 -11.32 -2.39 -15.91
CA ILE A 127 -11.06 -0.98 -15.63
C ILE A 127 -12.38 -0.21 -15.53
N ASP A 128 -12.54 0.54 -14.44
CA ASP A 128 -13.53 1.61 -14.32
C ASP A 128 -12.92 2.88 -14.94
N GLN A 129 -13.13 3.03 -16.25
CA GLN A 129 -12.54 4.12 -17.06
C GLN A 129 -12.87 5.49 -16.48
N LYS A 130 -14.14 5.73 -16.13
CA LYS A 130 -14.59 7.00 -15.58
C LYS A 130 -13.91 7.29 -14.24
N ALA A 131 -13.92 6.33 -13.31
CA ALA A 131 -13.28 6.53 -12.02
C ALA A 131 -11.77 6.77 -12.17
N SER A 132 -11.10 6.06 -13.09
CA SER A 132 -9.67 6.24 -13.37
C SER A 132 -9.35 7.61 -13.98
N GLU A 133 -10.18 8.11 -14.89
CA GLU A 133 -10.06 9.47 -15.44
C GLU A 133 -10.24 10.54 -14.35
N ASP A 134 -11.20 10.35 -13.45
CA ASP A 134 -11.43 11.24 -12.31
C ASP A 134 -10.21 11.31 -11.37
N LEU A 135 -9.34 10.29 -11.35
CA LEU A 135 -8.11 10.30 -10.55
C LEU A 135 -6.98 11.13 -11.19
N LYS A 136 -7.03 11.41 -12.49
CA LYS A 136 -5.97 12.19 -13.17
C LYS A 136 -5.87 13.60 -12.61
N LYS A 137 -6.97 14.18 -12.10
CA LYS A 137 -6.95 15.51 -11.47
C LYS A 137 -5.97 15.60 -10.30
N TYR A 138 -5.78 14.54 -9.51
CA TYR A 138 -4.86 14.56 -8.36
C TYR A 138 -3.39 14.62 -8.78
N THR A 139 -3.02 13.97 -9.90
CA THR A 139 -1.63 14.01 -10.41
C THR A 139 -1.17 15.43 -10.69
N SER A 140 -2.04 16.29 -11.25
CA SER A 140 -1.74 17.70 -11.51
C SER A 140 -1.54 18.56 -10.26
N TYR A 141 -1.90 18.04 -9.08
CA TYR A 141 -1.74 18.73 -7.80
C TYR A 141 -0.54 18.22 -6.98
N LEU A 142 0.18 17.17 -7.40
CA LEU A 142 1.28 16.58 -6.62
C LEU A 142 2.31 17.62 -6.17
N SER A 143 2.79 18.47 -7.08
CA SER A 143 3.76 19.51 -6.72
C SER A 143 3.18 20.56 -5.78
N LYS A 144 1.91 20.94 -5.95
CA LYS A 144 1.23 21.88 -5.04
C LYS A 144 1.02 21.28 -3.65
N MET A 145 0.67 20.00 -3.58
CA MET A 145 0.50 19.28 -2.32
C MET A 145 1.83 19.18 -1.56
N GLU A 146 2.93 18.86 -2.24
CA GLU A 146 4.28 18.90 -1.66
C GLU A 146 4.64 20.29 -1.12
N GLU A 147 4.35 21.34 -1.90
CA GLU A 147 4.55 22.73 -1.47
C GLU A 147 3.63 23.13 -0.31
N HIS A 148 2.45 22.52 -0.17
CA HIS A 148 1.48 22.80 0.88
C HIS A 148 1.80 22.06 2.21
N LEU A 149 2.71 21.08 2.21
CA LEU A 149 3.02 20.30 3.42
C LEU A 149 3.35 21.21 4.64
N PRO A 150 2.90 20.84 5.86
CA PRO A 150 3.00 21.67 7.07
C PRO A 150 4.39 21.59 7.71
N ILE A 151 5.43 21.72 6.90
CA ILE A 151 6.84 21.60 7.28
C ILE A 151 7.68 22.73 6.66
N PRO A 152 8.85 23.05 7.23
CA PRO A 152 9.78 24.02 6.66
C PRO A 152 10.27 23.61 5.27
N GLN A 153 10.64 24.60 4.47
CA GLN A 153 11.06 24.39 3.07
C GLN A 153 12.25 23.44 2.95
N GLU A 154 13.18 23.44 3.91
CA GLU A 154 14.35 22.55 3.87
C GLU A 154 14.02 21.05 4.00
N TYR A 155 12.82 20.70 4.48
CA TYR A 155 12.36 19.31 4.58
C TYR A 155 11.60 18.83 3.33
N LYS A 156 11.07 19.75 2.52
CA LYS A 156 10.30 19.39 1.32
C LYS A 156 11.15 18.70 0.25
N SER A 157 10.52 17.87 -0.55
CA SER A 157 11.10 17.12 -1.67
C SER A 157 10.77 17.78 -3.01
N ASP A 158 11.52 17.41 -4.06
CA ASP A 158 11.16 17.78 -5.42
C ASP A 158 10.14 16.78 -5.97
N ALA A 159 8.92 17.25 -6.21
CA ALA A 159 7.82 16.47 -6.76
C ALA A 159 7.61 16.69 -8.27
N SER A 160 8.45 17.49 -8.95
CA SER A 160 8.23 17.91 -10.34
C SER A 160 8.33 16.79 -11.38
N GLY A 161 9.03 15.69 -11.05
CA GLY A 161 9.19 14.52 -11.92
C GLY A 161 8.28 13.34 -11.57
N LEU A 162 7.40 13.46 -10.57
CA LEU A 162 6.59 12.34 -10.11
C LEU A 162 5.42 12.10 -11.05
N THR A 163 5.47 10.97 -11.76
CA THR A 163 4.36 10.45 -12.55
C THR A 163 3.82 9.19 -11.87
N ALA A 164 2.58 9.25 -11.40
CA ALA A 164 1.85 8.09 -10.91
C ALA A 164 0.66 7.84 -11.83
N THR A 165 0.56 6.60 -12.32
CA THR A 165 -0.64 6.17 -13.04
C THR A 165 -1.61 5.57 -12.03
N PHE A 166 -2.78 6.17 -11.86
CA PHE A 166 -3.83 5.62 -11.01
C PHE A 166 -4.88 4.92 -11.87
N VAL A 167 -5.25 3.69 -11.50
CA VAL A 167 -6.30 2.93 -12.17
C VAL A 167 -7.26 2.38 -11.14
N VAL A 168 -8.55 2.59 -11.37
CA VAL A 168 -9.63 1.99 -10.59
C VAL A 168 -10.16 0.80 -11.35
N VAL A 169 -10.26 -0.35 -10.68
CA VAL A 169 -10.68 -1.59 -11.30
C VAL A 169 -11.75 -2.30 -10.47
N ASN A 170 -12.47 -3.19 -11.11
CA ASN A 170 -13.23 -4.24 -10.46
C ASN A 170 -12.48 -5.57 -10.61
N ASP A 171 -12.14 -6.18 -9.49
CA ASP A 171 -11.52 -7.49 -9.40
C ASP A 171 -12.48 -8.58 -9.90
N ILE A 172 -12.04 -9.41 -10.85
CA ILE A 172 -12.81 -10.58 -11.32
C ILE A 172 -12.27 -11.85 -10.65
N ILE A 173 -10.95 -12.05 -10.75
CA ILE A 173 -10.24 -13.23 -10.24
C ILE A 173 -8.92 -12.79 -9.62
N ARG A 174 -8.63 -13.31 -8.43
CA ARG A 174 -7.31 -13.24 -7.76
C ARG A 174 -6.76 -14.65 -7.54
N LYS A 175 -5.48 -14.89 -7.76
CA LYS A 175 -4.80 -16.17 -7.51
C LYS A 175 -3.38 -15.93 -7.01
N GLY A 176 -2.76 -16.98 -6.47
CA GLY A 176 -1.40 -16.90 -5.94
C GLY A 176 -1.35 -16.10 -4.65
N GLU A 177 -0.32 -15.26 -4.49
CA GLU A 177 -0.09 -14.49 -3.26
C GLU A 177 -1.27 -13.60 -2.87
N GLY A 178 -1.92 -12.94 -3.84
CA GLY A 178 -3.14 -12.14 -3.63
C GLY A 178 -4.37 -12.85 -3.05
N THR A 179 -4.28 -14.13 -2.69
CA THR A 179 -5.33 -14.89 -1.99
C THR A 179 -4.97 -15.32 -0.58
N VAL A 180 -3.75 -15.02 -0.13
CA VAL A 180 -3.24 -15.41 1.19
C VAL A 180 -3.37 -14.22 2.15
N GLY A 181 -3.89 -14.47 3.35
CA GLY A 181 -3.97 -13.45 4.39
C GLY A 181 -5.00 -12.36 4.10
N TYR A 182 -4.67 -11.12 4.48
CA TYR A 182 -5.53 -9.96 4.22
C TYR A 182 -5.64 -9.72 2.70
N GLN A 183 -6.80 -9.22 2.26
CA GLN A 183 -7.10 -9.05 0.86
C GLN A 183 -6.75 -7.64 0.40
N ALA A 184 -5.62 -7.43 -0.27
CA ALA A 184 -5.22 -6.10 -0.74
C ALA A 184 -6.36 -5.37 -1.49
N VAL A 185 -6.51 -4.07 -1.23
CA VAL A 185 -7.55 -3.20 -1.84
C VAL A 185 -6.95 -2.11 -2.74
N ALA A 186 -5.65 -1.89 -2.62
CA ALA A 186 -4.82 -1.20 -3.58
C ALA A 186 -3.46 -1.89 -3.69
N THR A 187 -2.72 -1.61 -4.76
CA THR A 187 -1.33 -2.05 -4.94
C THR A 187 -0.56 -0.98 -5.71
N ASN A 188 0.77 -1.00 -5.59
CA ASN A 188 1.69 -0.13 -6.28
C ASN A 188 2.80 -0.95 -6.95
N LEU A 189 2.71 -1.14 -8.26
CA LEU A 189 3.60 -2.04 -9.01
C LEU A 189 4.23 -1.35 -10.23
N PRO A 190 5.30 -1.94 -10.80
CA PRO A 190 6.06 -3.11 -10.31
C PRO A 190 6.91 -2.77 -9.06
N ASN A 191 7.61 -3.73 -8.46
CA ASN A 191 8.55 -3.49 -7.35
C ASN A 191 9.99 -3.15 -7.82
N ASP A 192 10.26 -3.26 -9.12
CA ASP A 192 11.59 -3.08 -9.70
C ASP A 192 12.06 -1.61 -9.63
N PRO A 193 13.16 -1.30 -8.91
CA PRO A 193 13.67 0.06 -8.77
C PRO A 193 14.14 0.66 -10.11
N GLU A 194 14.56 -0.15 -11.09
CA GLU A 194 14.95 0.33 -12.42
C GLU A 194 13.73 0.83 -13.20
N VAL A 195 12.61 0.12 -13.11
CA VAL A 195 11.34 0.57 -13.71
C VAL A 195 10.83 1.82 -13.00
N HIS A 196 10.91 1.88 -11.67
CA HIS A 196 10.53 3.09 -10.91
C HIS A 196 11.31 4.32 -11.36
N ALA A 197 12.63 4.19 -11.53
CA ALA A 197 13.50 5.29 -11.91
C ALA A 197 13.25 5.79 -13.35
N THR A 198 12.84 4.91 -14.25
CA THR A 198 12.74 5.21 -15.70
C THR A 198 11.31 5.47 -16.18
N LYS A 199 10.30 4.91 -15.50
CA LYS A 199 8.88 4.98 -15.88
C LYS A 199 7.94 5.36 -14.74
N GLY A 200 8.33 5.12 -13.50
CA GLY A 200 7.47 5.28 -12.34
C GLY A 200 6.69 4.01 -12.03
N THR A 201 5.51 4.19 -11.44
CA THR A 201 4.67 3.09 -10.96
C THR A 201 3.21 3.28 -11.37
N LYS A 202 2.46 2.20 -11.28
CA LYS A 202 1.01 2.20 -11.44
C LYS A 202 0.36 1.70 -10.17
N LYS A 203 -0.58 2.51 -9.68
CA LYS A 203 -1.38 2.28 -8.49
C LYS A 203 -2.77 1.81 -8.89
N THR A 204 -3.10 0.59 -8.52
CA THR A 204 -4.39 -0.03 -8.84
C THR A 204 -5.28 -0.04 -7.61
N PHE A 205 -6.54 0.39 -7.73
CA PHE A 205 -7.55 0.37 -6.67
C PHE A 205 -8.68 -0.60 -7.01
N TRP A 206 -8.83 -1.67 -6.24
CA TRP A 206 -9.90 -2.67 -6.43
C TRP A 206 -11.19 -2.19 -5.76
N LYS A 207 -12.03 -1.47 -6.51
CA LYS A 207 -13.26 -0.81 -6.03
C LYS A 207 -14.24 -1.78 -5.37
N ASN A 208 -14.45 -2.94 -5.97
CA ASN A 208 -15.34 -3.97 -5.41
C ASN A 208 -14.77 -4.61 -4.14
N MET A 209 -13.45 -4.74 -4.02
CA MET A 209 -12.78 -5.21 -2.80
C MET A 209 -12.86 -4.16 -1.68
N LEU A 210 -12.66 -2.87 -2.01
CA LEU A 210 -12.90 -1.76 -1.07
C LEU A 210 -14.33 -1.79 -0.53
N LYS A 211 -15.32 -1.93 -1.41
CA LYS A 211 -16.74 -2.02 -1.03
C LYS A 211 -17.03 -3.26 -0.18
N ALA A 212 -16.46 -4.42 -0.51
CA ALA A 212 -16.60 -5.64 0.28
C ALA A 212 -16.04 -5.45 1.70
N ARG A 213 -14.84 -4.88 1.82
CA ARG A 213 -14.23 -4.56 3.12
C ARG A 213 -15.05 -3.55 3.91
N PHE A 214 -15.51 -2.50 3.25
CA PHE A 214 -16.33 -1.49 3.89
C PHE A 214 -17.59 -2.11 4.50
N ASN A 215 -18.34 -2.87 3.70
CA ASN A 215 -19.58 -3.51 4.13
C ASN A 215 -19.37 -4.60 5.18
N GLY A 216 -18.36 -5.46 4.97
CA GLY A 216 -18.15 -6.64 5.80
C GLY A 216 -17.40 -6.37 7.11
N ILE A 217 -16.60 -5.31 7.16
CA ILE A 217 -15.67 -5.05 8.25
C ILE A 217 -15.86 -3.67 8.86
N ILE A 218 -15.77 -2.59 8.05
CA ILE A 218 -15.78 -1.22 8.58
C ILE A 218 -17.15 -0.88 9.17
N ILE A 219 -18.25 -1.19 8.48
CA ILE A 219 -19.60 -0.93 9.00
C ILE A 219 -19.85 -1.64 10.35
N PRO A 220 -19.65 -2.97 10.50
CA PRO A 220 -19.87 -3.65 11.77
C PRO A 220 -19.03 -3.11 12.93
N VAL A 221 -17.76 -2.79 12.67
CA VAL A 221 -16.85 -2.21 13.67
C VAL A 221 -17.34 -0.82 14.07
N SER A 222 -17.66 0.02 13.08
CA SER A 222 -18.10 1.40 13.31
C SER A 222 -19.42 1.47 14.06
N ASN A 223 -20.40 0.61 13.75
CA ASN A 223 -21.67 0.56 14.48
C ASN A 223 -21.49 0.29 15.98
N ARG A 224 -20.44 -0.44 16.36
CA ARG A 224 -20.12 -0.70 17.78
C ARG A 224 -19.36 0.44 18.42
N LEU A 225 -18.46 1.10 17.70
CA LEU A 225 -17.50 2.03 18.30
C LEU A 225 -17.84 3.50 18.08
N ILE A 226 -18.44 3.88 16.96
CA ILE A 226 -18.70 5.28 16.61
C ILE A 226 -20.04 5.73 17.21
N GLU A 227 -20.10 7.00 17.60
CA GLU A 227 -21.29 7.70 18.06
C GLU A 227 -22.41 7.65 17.01
N GLU A 228 -23.64 7.32 17.44
CA GLU A 228 -24.77 7.10 16.55
C GLU A 228 -25.09 8.30 15.65
N SER A 229 -24.93 9.53 16.16
CA SER A 229 -25.22 10.75 15.41
C SER A 229 -24.28 10.96 14.21
N GLN A 230 -23.07 10.38 14.25
CA GLN A 230 -22.07 10.48 13.20
C GLN A 230 -22.11 9.30 12.21
N LEU A 231 -22.73 8.17 12.55
CA LEU A 231 -22.79 7.00 11.66
C LEU A 231 -23.42 7.29 10.29
N LYS A 232 -24.28 8.32 10.19
CA LYS A 232 -24.86 8.79 8.91
C LYS A 232 -23.81 9.28 7.90
N TYR A 233 -22.59 9.60 8.34
CA TYR A 233 -21.48 10.05 7.51
C TYR A 233 -20.57 8.90 7.06
N LEU A 234 -20.74 7.70 7.61
CA LEU A 234 -19.93 6.55 7.21
C LEU A 234 -20.33 6.09 5.80
N SER A 235 -19.38 6.09 4.84
CA SER A 235 -19.66 5.68 3.45
C SER A 235 -18.47 4.95 2.77
N ASP A 236 -18.77 4.16 1.73
CA ASP A 236 -17.73 3.48 0.95
C ASP A 236 -16.95 4.46 0.07
N GLU A 237 -17.57 5.53 -0.42
CA GLU A 237 -16.84 6.60 -1.11
C GLU A 237 -15.90 7.36 -0.18
N GLY A 238 -16.29 7.60 1.07
CA GLY A 238 -15.42 8.25 2.06
C GLY A 238 -14.21 7.39 2.41
N PHE A 239 -14.43 6.08 2.56
CA PHE A 239 -13.35 5.11 2.71
C PHE A 239 -12.44 5.02 1.47
N PHE A 240 -13.03 5.00 0.27
CA PHE A 240 -12.27 5.02 -0.98
C PHE A 240 -11.40 6.28 -1.08
N GLN A 241 -11.94 7.45 -0.74
CA GLN A 241 -11.21 8.72 -0.78
C GLN A 241 -10.03 8.72 0.20
N PHE A 242 -10.20 8.14 1.39
CA PHE A 242 -9.09 7.96 2.34
C PHE A 242 -7.97 7.09 1.73
N VAL A 243 -8.29 5.90 1.22
CA VAL A 243 -7.29 5.00 0.61
C VAL A 243 -6.61 5.64 -0.60
N LEU A 244 -7.36 6.37 -1.42
CA LEU A 244 -6.81 7.12 -2.55
C LEU A 244 -5.79 8.16 -2.10
N MET A 245 -6.11 8.96 -1.09
CA MET A 245 -5.21 9.99 -0.59
C MET A 245 -3.98 9.42 0.09
N HIS A 246 -4.14 8.32 0.83
CA HIS A 246 -3.04 7.54 1.39
C HIS A 246 -2.03 7.13 0.30
N GLU A 247 -2.51 6.49 -0.76
CA GLU A 247 -1.66 6.05 -1.88
C GLU A 247 -0.99 7.23 -2.61
N ILE A 248 -1.71 8.33 -2.80
CA ILE A 248 -1.14 9.57 -3.34
C ILE A 248 -0.04 10.10 -2.42
N CYS A 249 -0.22 10.03 -1.10
CA CYS A 249 0.66 10.70 -0.15
C CYS A 249 1.96 9.94 0.16
N HIS A 250 2.05 8.64 -0.14
CA HIS A 250 3.36 7.98 -0.32
C HIS A 250 4.23 8.67 -1.38
N ALA A 251 3.61 9.39 -2.32
CA ALA A 251 4.33 10.08 -3.37
C ALA A 251 5.02 11.37 -2.89
N ILE A 252 4.70 11.92 -1.73
CA ILE A 252 5.15 13.25 -1.28
C ILE A 252 5.79 13.19 0.12
N GLY A 253 6.44 14.28 0.50
CA GLY A 253 7.20 14.40 1.75
C GLY A 253 8.66 13.91 1.63
N PRO A 254 9.42 13.93 2.73
CA PRO A 254 10.80 13.47 2.74
C PRO A 254 10.93 12.01 2.30
N ARG A 255 11.96 11.68 1.52
CA ARG A 255 12.35 10.27 1.24
C ARG A 255 13.80 9.98 1.56
N VAL A 256 14.55 11.06 1.73
CA VAL A 256 15.93 11.08 2.16
C VAL A 256 16.00 12.00 3.36
N VAL A 257 16.95 11.71 4.25
CA VAL A 257 17.25 12.55 5.39
C VAL A 257 17.63 13.95 4.92
N LYS A 258 16.98 14.97 5.48
CA LYS A 258 17.04 16.36 5.02
C LYS A 258 18.08 17.19 5.78
N VAL A 259 18.41 16.76 7.00
CA VAL A 259 19.27 17.50 7.93
C VAL A 259 20.24 16.57 8.68
N GLY A 260 21.23 17.16 9.36
CA GLY A 260 22.16 16.40 10.21
C GLY A 260 23.20 15.57 9.45
N PRO A 261 23.94 14.69 10.15
CA PRO A 261 25.08 13.96 9.60
C PRO A 261 24.71 12.92 8.53
N ASN A 262 23.47 12.41 8.56
CA ASN A 262 22.97 11.41 7.62
C ASN A 262 22.28 12.04 6.40
N LYS A 263 22.34 13.37 6.22
CA LYS A 263 21.67 14.08 5.13
C LYS A 263 21.98 13.42 3.78
N GLY A 264 20.94 13.15 3.00
CA GLY A 264 20.98 12.50 1.70
C GLY A 264 20.87 10.98 1.74
N MET A 265 20.99 10.35 2.91
CA MET A 265 20.71 8.91 3.06
C MET A 265 19.21 8.65 2.93
N ALA A 266 18.83 7.49 2.38
CA ALA A 266 17.42 7.11 2.29
C ALA A 266 16.81 7.00 3.71
N ALA A 267 15.60 7.54 3.89
CA ALA A 267 14.95 7.63 5.19
C ALA A 267 14.74 6.23 5.80
N ASN A 268 14.31 5.26 4.97
CA ASN A 268 14.16 3.86 5.36
C ASN A 268 15.46 3.23 5.87
N ALA A 269 16.59 3.49 5.22
CA ALA A 269 17.89 3.00 5.65
C ALA A 269 18.37 3.68 6.95
N SER A 270 18.01 4.94 7.17
CA SER A 270 18.39 5.69 8.38
C SER A 270 17.58 5.30 9.60
N ILE A 271 16.28 5.08 9.40
CA ILE A 271 15.34 4.73 10.49
C ILE A 271 15.39 3.23 10.76
N GLY A 272 15.52 2.40 9.73
CA GLY A 272 15.54 0.95 9.87
C GLY A 272 14.15 0.37 10.18
N PRO A 273 14.02 -0.59 11.12
CA PRO A 273 12.79 -1.36 11.32
C PRO A 273 11.52 -0.55 11.60
N ASN A 274 11.65 0.66 12.14
CA ASN A 274 10.53 1.53 12.46
C ASN A 274 10.00 2.32 11.26
N TYR A 275 10.70 2.30 10.11
CA TYR A 275 10.34 3.12 8.95
C TYR A 275 8.95 2.79 8.42
N ASN A 276 8.62 1.51 8.23
CA ASN A 276 7.36 1.14 7.58
C ASN A 276 6.16 1.68 8.35
N ALA A 277 6.10 1.49 9.67
CA ALA A 277 5.00 2.01 10.48
C ALA A 277 4.95 3.56 10.50
N LEU A 278 6.10 4.23 10.37
CA LEU A 278 6.16 5.69 10.28
C LEU A 278 5.62 6.17 8.93
N GLU A 279 6.06 5.54 7.83
CA GLU A 279 5.63 5.84 6.46
C GLU A 279 4.12 5.62 6.30
N GLU A 280 3.56 4.52 6.82
CA GLU A 280 2.12 4.27 6.81
C GLU A 280 1.33 5.35 7.58
N CYS A 281 1.83 5.73 8.76
CA CYS A 281 1.22 6.78 9.56
C CYS A 281 1.27 8.13 8.85
N LYS A 282 2.40 8.45 8.22
CA LYS A 282 2.56 9.65 7.38
C LYS A 282 1.56 9.60 6.22
N ALA A 283 1.50 8.53 5.44
CA ALA A 283 0.61 8.43 4.30
C ALA A 283 -0.87 8.63 4.68
N ASP A 284 -1.32 8.02 5.78
CA ASP A 284 -2.67 8.20 6.32
C ASP A 284 -2.96 9.68 6.68
N VAL A 285 -2.07 10.29 7.46
CA VAL A 285 -2.30 11.62 8.05
C VAL A 285 -2.04 12.74 7.03
N THR A 286 -0.96 12.66 6.25
CA THR A 286 -0.73 13.54 5.09
C THR A 286 -1.89 13.42 4.11
N GLY A 287 -2.43 12.21 3.90
CA GLY A 287 -3.62 11.99 3.08
C GLY A 287 -4.82 12.82 3.52
N LEU A 288 -5.12 12.85 4.82
CA LEU A 288 -6.17 13.69 5.38
C LEU A 288 -5.86 15.18 5.28
N TYR A 289 -4.62 15.59 5.55
CA TYR A 289 -4.20 16.98 5.45
C TYR A 289 -4.35 17.52 4.03
N GLN A 290 -3.90 16.75 3.04
CA GLN A 290 -4.03 17.11 1.63
C GLN A 290 -5.47 17.01 1.13
N LEU A 291 -6.29 16.10 1.71
CA LEU A 291 -7.72 16.07 1.39
C LEU A 291 -8.42 17.37 1.79
N ALA A 292 -8.09 17.94 2.95
CA ALA A 292 -8.59 19.24 3.36
C ALA A 292 -8.15 20.35 2.38
N TYR A 293 -6.87 20.38 2.01
CA TYR A 293 -6.34 21.31 1.01
C TYR A 293 -7.07 21.20 -0.34
N LEU A 294 -7.29 19.98 -0.84
CA LEU A 294 -7.98 19.75 -2.10
C LEU A 294 -9.48 20.10 -2.05
N MET A 295 -10.10 20.04 -0.87
CA MET A 295 -11.45 20.57 -0.67
C MET A 295 -11.47 22.10 -0.72
N ASP A 296 -10.47 22.78 -0.17
CA ASP A 296 -10.34 24.23 -0.23
C ASP A 296 -10.04 24.74 -1.65
N GLU A 297 -9.27 23.99 -2.42
CA GLU A 297 -9.01 24.26 -3.85
C GLU A 297 -10.19 23.89 -4.77
N GLY A 298 -11.26 23.28 -4.23
CA GLY A 298 -12.44 22.86 -5.00
C GLY A 298 -12.22 21.66 -5.92
N VAL A 299 -11.13 20.91 -5.74
CA VAL A 299 -10.83 19.67 -6.48
C VAL A 299 -11.67 18.50 -5.95
N VAL A 300 -11.92 18.51 -4.64
CA VAL A 300 -12.80 17.58 -3.93
C VAL A 300 -13.99 18.35 -3.36
N ASP A 301 -15.17 17.76 -3.39
CA ASP A 301 -16.38 18.39 -2.88
C ASP A 301 -16.33 18.55 -1.35
N LYS A 302 -16.18 19.79 -0.89
CA LYS A 302 -16.11 20.16 0.53
C LYS A 302 -17.38 19.82 1.32
N SER A 303 -18.54 19.67 0.66
CA SER A 303 -19.77 19.27 1.36
C SER A 303 -19.72 17.85 1.93
N ARG A 304 -18.75 17.05 1.50
CA ARG A 304 -18.53 15.67 1.94
C ARG A 304 -17.49 15.54 3.05
N ARG A 305 -17.00 16.65 3.60
CA ARG A 305 -15.99 16.70 4.66
C ARG A 305 -16.24 15.72 5.81
N GLU A 306 -17.45 15.75 6.36
CA GLU A 306 -17.84 14.92 7.50
C GLU A 306 -17.83 13.43 7.12
N GLU A 307 -18.21 13.12 5.88
CA GLU A 307 -18.18 11.78 5.31
C GLU A 307 -16.76 11.20 5.25
N PHE A 308 -15.80 12.00 4.82
CA PHE A 308 -14.39 11.61 4.75
C PHE A 308 -13.82 11.33 6.15
N TYR A 309 -14.06 12.22 7.11
CA TYR A 309 -13.46 12.12 8.43
C TYR A 309 -14.04 10.98 9.27
N VAL A 310 -15.37 10.77 9.22
CA VAL A 310 -15.99 9.65 9.94
C VAL A 310 -15.61 8.32 9.30
N SER A 311 -15.49 8.25 7.97
CA SER A 311 -15.03 7.03 7.28
C SER A 311 -13.58 6.69 7.59
N PHE A 312 -12.71 7.70 7.76
CA PHE A 312 -11.37 7.52 8.29
C PHE A 312 -11.37 6.93 9.71
N LEU A 313 -12.17 7.48 10.63
CA LEU A 313 -12.29 6.95 12.00
C LEU A 313 -12.73 5.48 12.01
N GLY A 314 -13.71 5.12 11.16
CA GLY A 314 -14.12 3.72 10.99
C GLY A 314 -12.99 2.83 10.47
N SER A 315 -12.17 3.34 9.55
CA SER A 315 -11.00 2.64 9.02
C SER A 315 -9.89 2.47 10.06
N LEU A 316 -9.67 3.43 10.95
CA LEU A 316 -8.69 3.31 12.04
C LEU A 316 -8.97 2.09 12.91
N PHE A 317 -10.21 1.93 13.39
CA PHE A 317 -10.57 0.78 14.22
C PHE A 317 -10.43 -0.55 13.49
N ARG A 318 -10.68 -0.58 12.18
CA ARG A 318 -10.39 -1.75 11.36
C ARG A 318 -8.88 -2.04 11.35
N SER A 319 -8.04 -1.07 11.04
CA SER A 319 -6.58 -1.23 10.94
C SER A 319 -5.95 -1.67 12.26
N ILE A 320 -6.32 -1.05 13.39
CA ILE A 320 -5.75 -1.37 14.72
C ILE A 320 -5.89 -2.86 15.06
N ARG A 321 -6.96 -3.51 14.58
CA ARG A 321 -7.22 -4.94 14.81
C ARG A 321 -6.22 -5.86 14.10
N PHE A 322 -5.33 -5.34 13.25
CA PHE A 322 -4.18 -6.07 12.73
C PHE A 322 -3.07 -6.27 13.77
N GLY A 323 -3.09 -5.45 14.83
CA GLY A 323 -2.10 -5.48 15.91
C GLY A 323 -0.95 -4.50 15.70
N LEU A 324 -0.23 -4.21 16.79
CA LEU A 324 0.85 -3.22 16.80
C LEU A 324 2.16 -3.73 16.16
N ASP A 325 2.27 -5.03 15.92
CA ASP A 325 3.41 -5.62 15.19
C ASP A 325 3.27 -5.43 13.67
N GLU A 326 2.08 -5.04 13.19
CA GLU A 326 1.79 -4.73 11.80
C GLU A 326 1.85 -3.21 11.58
N ALA A 327 2.42 -2.77 10.45
CA ALA A 327 2.75 -1.36 10.21
C ALA A 327 1.49 -0.47 10.17
N HIS A 328 0.45 -0.89 9.46
CA HIS A 328 -0.81 -0.14 9.37
C HIS A 328 -1.58 -0.16 10.69
N GLY A 329 -1.57 -1.28 11.42
CA GLY A 329 -2.16 -1.40 12.75
C GLY A 329 -1.51 -0.45 13.75
N LYS A 330 -0.18 -0.38 13.75
CA LYS A 330 0.60 0.58 14.56
C LYS A 330 0.33 2.03 14.15
N ALA A 331 0.35 2.34 12.86
CA ALA A 331 0.05 3.67 12.31
C ALA A 331 -1.35 4.16 12.75
N ALA A 332 -2.36 3.30 12.64
CA ALA A 332 -3.71 3.62 13.04
C ALA A 332 -3.85 3.84 14.56
N ALA A 333 -3.14 3.05 15.38
CA ALA A 333 -3.12 3.21 16.83
C ALA A 333 -2.46 4.54 17.25
N ILE A 334 -1.37 4.92 16.58
CA ILE A 334 -0.70 6.21 16.78
C ILE A 334 -1.66 7.35 16.43
N SER A 335 -2.27 7.31 15.25
CA SER A 335 -3.21 8.34 14.79
C SER A 335 -4.37 8.53 15.76
N LEU A 336 -5.01 7.42 16.18
CA LEU A 336 -6.11 7.45 17.14
C LEU A 336 -5.68 8.03 18.49
N SER A 337 -4.55 7.56 19.03
CA SER A 337 -4.08 7.96 20.36
C SER A 337 -3.59 9.40 20.40
N TYR A 338 -2.90 9.85 19.35
CA TYR A 338 -2.45 11.23 19.22
C TYR A 338 -3.65 12.18 19.15
N MET A 339 -4.62 11.91 18.28
CA MET A 339 -5.80 12.77 18.12
C MET A 339 -6.75 12.72 19.33
N LEU A 340 -6.78 11.62 20.08
CA LEU A 340 -7.48 11.59 21.36
C LEU A 340 -6.83 12.51 22.40
N ALA A 341 -5.49 12.56 22.46
CA ALA A 341 -4.76 13.34 23.45
C ALA A 341 -4.60 14.82 23.09
N ASN A 342 -4.46 15.13 21.80
CA ASN A 342 -4.14 16.47 21.30
C ASN A 342 -5.30 17.14 20.55
N GLY A 343 -6.45 16.47 20.43
CA GLY A 343 -7.64 16.98 19.77
C GLY A 343 -7.90 16.36 18.39
N GLY A 344 -9.17 16.37 17.99
CA GLY A 344 -9.65 15.82 16.72
C GLY A 344 -10.47 14.55 16.86
N ILE A 345 -10.21 13.71 17.88
CA ILE A 345 -11.03 12.54 18.20
C ILE A 345 -11.48 12.61 19.66
N LEU A 346 -12.75 12.31 19.89
CA LEU A 346 -13.37 12.27 21.22
C LEU A 346 -13.68 10.83 21.62
N TYR A 347 -13.68 10.59 22.93
CA TYR A 347 -14.15 9.36 23.54
C TYR A 347 -15.09 9.68 24.70
N ASP A 348 -16.30 9.14 24.67
CA ASP A 348 -17.29 9.25 25.74
C ASP A 348 -17.24 8.00 26.63
N GLU A 349 -16.74 8.14 27.86
CA GLU A 349 -16.64 7.05 28.84
C GLU A 349 -18.00 6.49 29.28
N ALA A 350 -19.08 7.29 29.21
CA ALA A 350 -20.40 6.85 29.63
C ALA A 350 -21.03 5.88 28.61
N THR A 351 -20.78 6.13 27.32
CA THR A 351 -21.33 5.31 26.23
C THR A 351 -20.31 4.35 25.62
N ASN A 352 -19.02 4.52 25.93
CA ASN A 352 -17.87 3.87 25.28
C ASN A 352 -17.85 4.10 23.76
N LYS A 353 -18.25 5.29 23.32
CA LYS A 353 -18.32 5.67 21.91
C LYS A 353 -17.25 6.70 21.54
N TRP A 354 -16.84 6.64 20.29
CA TRP A 354 -15.84 7.51 19.67
C TRP A 354 -16.50 8.41 18.63
N SER A 355 -15.97 9.61 18.45
CA SER A 355 -16.46 10.54 17.43
C SER A 355 -15.36 11.46 16.94
N ILE A 356 -15.55 12.01 15.75
CA ILE A 356 -14.72 13.10 15.23
C ILE A 356 -15.13 14.39 15.93
N ASP A 357 -14.15 15.13 16.46
CA ASP A 357 -14.31 16.54 16.83
C ASP A 357 -14.18 17.40 15.58
N PHE A 358 -15.29 17.70 14.91
CA PHE A 358 -15.26 18.40 13.62
C PHE A 358 -14.64 19.80 13.68
N ASP A 359 -14.58 20.43 14.86
CA ASP A 359 -14.00 21.76 15.03
C ASP A 359 -12.47 21.70 15.14
N ASN A 360 -11.94 20.63 15.75
CA ASN A 360 -10.50 20.49 16.03
C ASN A 360 -9.78 19.46 15.15
N PHE A 361 -10.50 18.66 14.35
CA PHE A 361 -9.93 17.54 13.59
C PHE A 361 -8.83 17.96 12.62
N GLU A 362 -9.05 18.99 11.81
CA GLU A 362 -8.06 19.43 10.81
C GLU A 362 -6.77 19.97 11.43
N GLU A 363 -6.86 20.67 12.58
CA GLU A 363 -5.66 21.13 13.29
C GLU A 363 -4.91 19.96 13.93
N GLY A 364 -5.64 18.98 14.50
CA GLY A 364 -5.05 17.74 15.00
C GLY A 364 -4.30 16.96 13.91
N VAL A 365 -4.92 16.82 12.72
CA VAL A 365 -4.31 16.21 11.53
C VAL A 365 -3.06 16.98 11.11
N LYS A 366 -3.13 18.30 10.98
CA LYS A 366 -1.99 19.15 10.59
C LYS A 366 -0.80 19.03 11.56
N ASN A 367 -1.06 19.00 12.87
CA ASN A 367 -0.01 18.89 13.88
C ASN A 367 0.68 17.53 13.81
N LEU A 368 -0.11 16.44 13.73
CA LEU A 368 0.44 15.10 13.57
C LEU A 368 1.21 14.94 12.26
N ASP A 369 0.68 15.46 11.15
CA ASP A 369 1.34 15.42 9.83
C ASP A 369 2.73 16.08 9.88
N GLY A 370 2.80 17.28 10.45
CA GLY A 370 4.05 18.00 10.63
C GLY A 370 5.08 17.23 11.46
N GLU A 371 4.65 16.60 12.55
CA GLU A 371 5.54 15.77 13.39
C GLU A 371 6.08 14.55 12.62
N LEU A 372 5.21 13.80 11.93
CA LEU A 372 5.57 12.60 11.18
C LEU A 372 6.56 12.93 10.05
N LEU A 373 6.28 13.98 9.28
CA LEU A 373 7.15 14.43 8.19
C LEU A 373 8.53 14.88 8.73
N ILE A 374 8.58 15.57 9.88
CA ILE A 374 9.85 15.96 10.49
C ILE A 374 10.63 14.74 11.01
N LEU A 375 9.97 13.76 11.61
CA LEU A 375 10.61 12.51 12.04
C LEU A 375 11.26 11.78 10.86
N GLU A 376 10.52 11.64 9.75
CA GLU A 376 11.02 11.00 8.53
C GLU A 376 12.19 11.77 7.92
N GLY A 377 12.07 13.09 7.82
CA GLY A 377 13.13 13.96 7.29
C GLY A 377 14.35 14.08 8.19
N ASN A 378 14.23 13.83 9.49
CA ASN A 378 15.38 13.71 10.39
C ASN A 378 16.10 12.36 10.25
N GLY A 379 15.38 11.30 9.88
CA GLY A 379 15.94 9.95 9.78
C GLY A 379 16.46 9.39 11.10
N ASP A 380 15.95 9.87 12.24
CA ASP A 380 16.46 9.54 13.57
C ASP A 380 15.60 8.44 14.21
N ASN A 381 16.07 7.19 14.15
CA ASN A 381 15.34 6.05 14.69
C ASN A 381 15.06 6.16 16.19
N VAL A 382 15.92 6.83 16.97
CA VAL A 382 15.69 6.97 18.41
C VAL A 382 14.46 7.83 18.66
N LYS A 383 14.33 8.96 17.95
CA LYS A 383 13.16 9.82 18.05
C LYS A 383 11.89 9.17 17.53
N VAL A 384 12.00 8.39 16.45
CA VAL A 384 10.86 7.60 15.95
C VAL A 384 10.39 6.59 17.01
N GLN A 385 11.32 5.89 17.66
CA GLN A 385 10.99 4.96 18.73
C GLN A 385 10.36 5.68 19.93
N GLU A 386 10.91 6.81 20.37
CA GLU A 386 10.33 7.61 21.46
C GLU A 386 8.89 8.06 21.13
N PHE A 387 8.65 8.48 19.90
CA PHE A 387 7.33 8.84 19.41
C PHE A 387 6.37 7.63 19.41
N PHE A 388 6.82 6.46 18.95
CA PHE A 388 6.02 5.23 19.02
C PHE A 388 5.73 4.81 20.46
N ASP A 389 6.73 4.83 21.35
CA ASP A 389 6.57 4.49 22.76
C ASP A 389 5.59 5.43 23.47
N GLN A 390 5.46 6.67 23.00
CA GLN A 390 4.47 7.61 23.50
C GLN A 390 3.06 7.27 23.04
N TRP A 391 2.87 7.00 21.74
CA TRP A 391 1.54 6.95 21.12
C TRP A 391 0.97 5.55 20.89
N THR A 392 1.74 4.49 21.15
CA THR A 392 1.27 3.09 21.06
C THR A 392 0.93 2.49 22.43
N LYS A 393 0.98 3.28 23.51
CA LYS A 393 0.57 2.85 24.84
C LYS A 393 -0.92 2.51 24.85
N GLU A 394 -1.23 1.28 25.24
CA GLU A 394 -2.62 0.85 25.38
C GLU A 394 -3.33 1.69 26.46
N THR A 395 -4.40 2.37 26.06
CA THR A 395 -5.28 3.10 26.96
C THR A 395 -6.50 2.24 27.34
N PRO A 396 -7.17 2.50 28.47
CA PRO A 396 -8.42 1.82 28.80
C PRO A 396 -9.50 1.93 27.71
N ALA A 397 -9.56 3.09 27.04
CA ALA A 397 -10.47 3.32 25.92
C ALA A 397 -10.16 2.40 24.73
N LEU A 398 -8.88 2.31 24.35
CA LEU A 398 -8.45 1.46 23.24
C LEU A 398 -8.67 -0.03 23.55
N ALA A 399 -8.30 -0.47 24.76
CA ALA A 399 -8.54 -1.85 25.20
C ALA A 399 -10.03 -2.20 25.19
N SER A 400 -10.89 -1.28 25.62
CA SER A 400 -12.35 -1.42 25.57
C SER A 400 -12.85 -1.58 24.12
N ALA A 401 -12.35 -0.74 23.20
CA ALA A 401 -12.71 -0.79 21.79
C ALA A 401 -12.30 -2.11 21.11
N MET A 402 -11.08 -2.60 21.38
CA MET A 402 -10.59 -3.86 20.84
C MET A 402 -11.40 -5.04 21.36
N LYS A 403 -11.67 -5.08 22.67
CA LYS A 403 -12.52 -6.10 23.28
C LYS A 403 -13.95 -6.08 22.71
N ALA A 404 -14.51 -4.89 22.47
CA ALA A 404 -15.86 -4.74 21.92
C ALA A 404 -15.99 -5.21 20.45
N THR A 405 -14.88 -5.54 19.78
CA THR A 405 -14.86 -5.93 18.35
C THR A 405 -14.11 -7.24 18.08
N GLU A 406 -13.76 -7.98 19.14
CA GLU A 406 -12.96 -9.21 19.05
C GLU A 406 -13.70 -10.37 18.33
N ASP A 407 -15.02 -10.40 18.41
CA ASP A 407 -15.88 -11.41 17.75
C ASP A 407 -16.22 -11.06 16.29
N LEU A 408 -15.87 -9.86 15.82
CA LEU A 408 -16.09 -9.46 14.42
C LEU A 408 -15.01 -10.05 13.50
N PRO A 409 -15.30 -10.27 12.20
CA PRO A 409 -14.28 -10.64 11.23
C PRO A 409 -13.17 -9.58 11.10
N ILE A 410 -11.93 -9.99 10.82
CA ILE A 410 -10.78 -9.09 10.63
C ILE A 410 -10.70 -8.57 9.20
N ASP A 411 -10.95 -9.44 8.21
CA ASP A 411 -11.03 -9.08 6.80
C ASP A 411 -12.01 -9.97 6.04
N VAL A 412 -12.22 -9.69 4.76
CA VAL A 412 -13.12 -10.44 3.89
C VAL A 412 -12.45 -11.65 3.25
N LEU A 413 -13.21 -12.72 3.02
CA LEU A 413 -12.79 -13.84 2.17
C LEU A 413 -13.68 -13.86 0.90
N PRO A 414 -13.15 -13.51 -0.29
CA PRO A 414 -13.96 -13.42 -1.49
C PRO A 414 -14.49 -14.78 -1.96
N VAL A 415 -15.81 -14.94 -2.02
CA VAL A 415 -16.46 -16.06 -2.71
C VAL A 415 -16.79 -15.61 -4.13
N ARG A 416 -16.08 -16.18 -5.10
CA ARG A 416 -16.16 -15.76 -6.50
C ARG A 416 -17.31 -16.49 -7.19
N SER A 417 -18.23 -15.73 -7.78
CA SER A 417 -19.21 -16.26 -8.73
C SER A 417 -19.14 -15.41 -10.00
N ILE A 418 -18.40 -15.91 -10.99
CA ILE A 418 -18.40 -15.29 -12.31
C ILE A 418 -19.62 -15.82 -13.06
N LYS A 419 -20.57 -14.93 -13.34
CA LYS A 419 -21.64 -15.21 -14.29
C LYS A 419 -21.24 -14.55 -15.59
N TRP A 420 -20.85 -15.36 -16.57
CA TRP A 420 -20.77 -14.92 -17.96
C TRP A 420 -22.20 -14.98 -18.49
N GLU A 421 -22.77 -13.83 -18.85
CA GLU A 421 -24.04 -13.76 -19.59
C GLU A 421 -23.83 -14.05 -21.08
#